data_AF-X0WKX7-F1
#
_entry.id   AF-X0WKX7-F1
#
_cell.length_a   1.000
_cell.length_b   1.000
_cell.length_c   1.000
_cell.angle_alpha   90.00
_cell.angle_beta   90.00
_cell.angle_gamma   90.00
#
_symmetry.space_group_name_H-M   'P 1'
#
loop_
_entity.id
_entity.type
_entity.pdbx_description
1 polymer ?
#
loop_
_entity_poly.entity_id
_entity_poly.type
_entity_poly.pdbx_seq_one_letter_code
_entity_poly.pdbx_strand_id
1 'polypeptide(L)' 'RLFYKLESELSLVSGSGSTVFGLFHQRKKALDVCERLKNTYSLSLAKSLSRAQYWDSINAGV' A
#
# COMPACT_ATOMS: atom_id res chain seq x y z
N ARG A 1 7.78 -14.26 2.03
CA ARG A 1 7.45 -12.83 1.81
C ARG A 1 5.94 -12.65 2.06
N LEU A 2 5.54 -11.84 3.05
CA LEU A 2 4.16 -11.76 3.58
C LEU A 2 3.09 -11.55 2.49
N PHE A 3 3.24 -10.52 1.66
CA PHE A 3 2.25 -10.16 0.64
C PHE A 3 2.27 -11.04 -0.62
N TYR A 4 3.34 -11.80 -0.86
CA TYR A 4 3.42 -12.72 -2.01
C TYR A 4 2.32 -13.79 -1.98
N LYS A 5 1.96 -14.27 -0.79
CA LYS A 5 0.85 -15.23 -0.60
C LYS A 5 -0.55 -14.60 -0.67
N LEU A 6 -0.61 -13.28 -0.80
CA LEU A 6 -1.84 -12.49 -0.81
C LEU A 6 -2.08 -11.82 -2.17
N GLU A 7 -1.42 -12.33 -3.21
CA GLU A 7 -1.57 -11.87 -4.60
C GLU A 7 -1.20 -10.40 -4.83
N SER A 8 -0.27 -9.84 -4.04
CA SER A 8 0.28 -8.52 -4.35
C SER A 8 1.07 -8.56 -5.65
N GLU A 9 0.93 -7.57 -6.54
CA GLU A 9 1.74 -7.46 -7.75
C GLU A 9 3.21 -7.19 -7.41
N LEU A 10 3.46 -6.61 -6.24
CA LEU A 10 4.81 -6.38 -5.75
C LEU A 10 4.86 -6.55 -4.23
N SER A 11 5.82 -7.32 -3.74
CA SER A 11 6.13 -7.45 -2.31
C SER A 11 7.59 -7.08 -2.07
N LEU A 12 7.79 -5.92 -1.42
CA LEU A 12 9.11 -5.37 -1.13
C LEU A 12 9.32 -5.27 0.37
N VAL A 13 10.58 -5.41 0.77
CA VAL A 13 11.05 -5.10 2.11
C VAL A 13 11.85 -3.80 1.99
N SER A 14 11.62 -2.85 2.90
CA SER A 14 12.33 -1.57 2.92
C SER A 14 13.20 -1.44 4.16
N GLY A 15 14.25 -0.63 4.05
CA GLY A 15 15.22 -0.37 5.11
C GLY A 15 15.97 -1.63 5.52
N SER A 16 16.15 -1.82 6.83
CA SER A 16 16.79 -2.99 7.44
C SER A 16 15.87 -4.20 7.62
N GLY A 17 14.66 -4.18 7.06
CA GLY A 17 13.69 -5.28 7.20
C GLY A 17 12.49 -4.99 8.10
N SER A 18 12.41 -3.79 8.69
CA SER A 18 11.35 -3.41 9.63
C SER A 18 10.01 -3.08 8.98
N THR A 19 9.98 -2.84 7.67
CA THR A 19 8.74 -2.52 6.93
C THR A 19 8.62 -3.36 5.67
N VAL A 20 7.44 -3.93 5.45
CA VAL A 20 7.09 -4.69 4.26
C VAL A 20 5.99 -3.97 3.52
N PHE A 21 6.17 -3.75 2.22
CA PHE A 21 5.21 -3.13 1.32
C PHE A 21 4.57 -4.18 0.43
N GLY A 22 3.25 -4.07 0.23
CA GLY A 22 2.48 -4.80 -0.77
C GLY A 22 1.82 -3.80 -1.71
N LEU A 23 2.12 -3.88 -3.01
CA LEU A 23 1.39 -3.14 -4.03
C LEU A 23 0.20 -3.98 -4.50
N PHE A 24 -0.94 -3.31 -4.67
CA PHE A 24 -2.20 -3.88 -5.12
C PHE A 24 -2.76 -3.03 -6.25
N HIS A 25 -3.01 -3.61 -7.43
CA HIS A 25 -3.62 -2.88 -8.55
C HIS A 25 -5.11 -2.59 -8.27
N GLN A 26 -5.80 -3.51 -7.60
CA GLN A 26 -7.21 -3.39 -7.27
C GLN A 26 -7.42 -2.90 -5.83
N ARG A 27 -8.13 -1.78 -5.68
CA ARG A 27 -8.49 -1.21 -4.36
C ARG A 27 -9.19 -2.22 -3.45
N LYS A 28 -10.11 -3.01 -4.00
CA LYS A 28 -10.87 -4.02 -3.23
C LYS A 28 -9.93 -5.06 -2.59
N LYS A 29 -9.01 -5.62 -3.38
CA LYS A 29 -8.00 -6.58 -2.87
C LYS A 29 -7.15 -5.98 -1.75
N ALA A 30 -6.71 -4.74 -1.92
CA ALA A 30 -5.90 -4.05 -0.91
C ALA A 30 -6.65 -3.90 0.42
N LEU A 31 -7.95 -3.56 0.37
CA LEU A 31 -8.81 -3.46 1.54
C LEU A 31 -9.03 -4.82 2.21
N ASP A 32 -9.37 -5.86 1.42
CA ASP A 32 -9.59 -7.21 1.92
C ASP A 32 -8.33 -7.75 2.64
N VAL A 33 -7.15 -7.49 2.09
CA VAL A 33 -5.87 -7.87 2.71
C VAL A 33 -5.61 -7.08 3.99
N CYS A 34 -5.88 -5.78 3.99
CA CYS A 34 -5.74 -4.95 5.18
C CYS A 34 -6.63 -5.46 6.33
N GLU A 35 -7.89 -5.78 6.03
CA GLU A 35 -8.85 -6.33 7.01
C GLU A 35 -8.40 -7.69 7.57
N ARG A 36 -7.82 -8.55 6.74
CA ARG A 36 -7.30 -9.86 7.18
C ARG A 36 -6.08 -9.75 8.10
N LEU A 37 -5.28 -8.70 7.95
CA LEU A 37 -3.99 -8.58 8.62
C LEU A 37 -4.00 -7.58 9.80
N LYS A 38 -5.01 -6.71 9.91
CA LYS A 38 -5.06 -5.61 10.90
C LYS A 38 -4.96 -6.04 12.36
N ASN A 39 -5.34 -7.28 12.68
CA ASN A 39 -5.27 -7.81 14.04
C ASN A 39 -3.91 -8.43 14.37
N THR A 40 -3.07 -8.68 13.37
CA THR A 40 -1.78 -9.36 13.53
C THR A 40 -0.60 -8.40 13.36
N TYR A 41 -0.75 -7.39 12.52
CA TYR A 41 0.32 -6.46 12.17
C TYR A 41 -0.16 -5.02 12.29
N SER A 42 0.77 -4.11 12.61
CA SER A 42 0.55 -2.67 12.43
C SER A 42 0.60 -2.36 10.94
N LEU A 43 -0.50 -1.83 10.39
CA LEU A 43 -0.69 -1.65 8.96
C LEU A 43 -1.21 -0.26 8.65
N SER A 44 -0.72 0.28 7.53
CA SER A 44 -1.25 1.50 6.92
C SER A 44 -1.56 1.22 5.46
N LEU A 45 -2.78 1.57 5.03
CA LEU A 45 -3.17 1.50 3.63
C LEU A 45 -3.06 2.89 3.01
N ALA A 46 -2.26 3.01 1.94
CA ALA A 46 -2.07 4.25 1.21
C ALA A 46 -2.45 4.08 -0.27
N LYS A 47 -2.98 5.14 -0.87
CA LYS A 47 -3.21 5.21 -2.33
C LYS A 47 -2.00 5.86 -2.99
N SER A 48 -1.42 5.20 -3.98
CA SER A 48 -0.47 5.84 -4.88
C SER A 48 -1.21 6.85 -5.77
N LEU A 49 -0.76 8.10 -5.75
CA LEU A 49 -1.26 9.16 -6.61
C LEU A 49 -0.30 9.38 -7.76
N SER A 50 -0.82 9.74 -8.93
CA SER A 50 0.01 10.37 -9.95
C SER A 50 0.48 11.74 -9.46
N ARG A 51 1.55 12.27 -10.05
CA ARG A 51 2.04 13.61 -9.72
C ARG A 51 0.96 14.68 -9.86
N ALA A 52 0.17 14.63 -10.95
CA ALA A 52 -0.93 15.57 -11.16
C ALA A 52 -1.98 15.47 -10.04
N GLN A 53 -2.44 14.25 -9.72
CA GLN A 53 -3.40 14.01 -8.64
C GLN A 53 -2.89 14.49 -7.28
N TYR A 54 -1.59 14.36 -7.02
CA TYR A 54 -0.99 14.86 -5.80
C TYR A 54 -1.10 16.38 -5.70
N TRP A 55 -0.66 17.12 -6.72
CA TRP A 55 -0.72 18.59 -6.73
C TRP A 55 -2.16 19.11 -6.66
N ASP A 56 -3.08 18.49 -7.40
CA ASP A 56 -4.52 18.81 -7.31
C ASP A 56 -5.05 18.62 -5.87
N SER A 57 -4.61 17.56 -5.18
CA SER A 57 -5.12 17.24 -3.84
C SER A 57 -4.65 18.18 -2.72
N ILE A 58 -3.50 18.83 -2.90
CA ILE A 58 -2.95 19.74 -1.88
C ILE A 58 -3.30 21.21 -2.13
N ASN A 59 -4.15 21.50 -3.13
CA ASN A 59 -4.52 22.86 -3.56
C ASN A 59 -3.32 23.80 -3.76
N ALA A 60 -2.13 23.24 -3.93
CA ALA A 60 -0.96 23.97 -4.35
C ALA A 60 -1.04 23.98 -5.87
N GLY A 61 -1.74 24.98 -6.41
CA GLY A 61 -1.69 25.29 -7.83
C GLY A 61 -0.23 25.35 -8.25
N VAL A 62 0.13 24.55 -9.27
CA VAL A 62 1.43 24.66 -9.93
C VAL A 62 1.50 25.98 -10.67
#